data_AF-A0AA39HBN7-F1
#
_entry.id   AF-A0AA39HBN7-F1
#
_cell.length_a   1.000
_cell.length_b   1.000
_cell.length_c   1.000
_cell.angle_alpha   90.00
_cell.angle_beta   90.00
_cell.angle_gamma   90.00
#
_symmetry.space_group_name_H-M   'P 1'
#
loop_
_entity.id
_entity.type
_entity.pdbx_description
1 polymer ?
#
loop_
_entity_poly.entity_id
_entity_poly.type
_entity_poly.pdbx_seq_one_letter_code
_entity_poly.pdbx_strand_id
1 'polypeptide(L)'
;MWLLLLFVLWLPSVTDTFTVQKMNFRAKNYHKSIQREVGGQFSECLEHILKYDNAPHIFFYHSVAENQCAVYNEITETEQLAKTDSDSGVYFVSKDDVAPIDVLTNFCKYECSHGHTKIGDKCFGGISIFRNESDEAYAEKMLNGCAELYRKSRPFSIHSAADLEMFYEFLHIHQVQEPFTMPSVLLSSLTRLPLGDRKSTELKWADGSPVDFTFWNDAGPLNAEEAFTVLMVPPRYEWYSYAKSSGRYVCAYTPNCDFLGVPEDSCTM
;
A
#
# COMPACT_ATOMS: atom_id res chain seq x y z
N MET A 1 -11.00 -72.13 -15.67
CA MET A 1 -11.92 -71.03 -15.31
C MET A 1 -11.09 -69.96 -14.62
N TRP A 2 -10.58 -68.99 -15.37
CA TRP A 2 -9.72 -67.91 -14.86
C TRP A 2 -10.62 -66.68 -14.62
N LEU A 3 -10.77 -66.27 -13.36
CA LEU A 3 -11.46 -65.03 -12.99
C LEU A 3 -10.52 -63.85 -13.25
N LEU A 4 -10.85 -63.03 -14.24
CA LEU A 4 -10.26 -61.70 -14.44
C LEU A 4 -10.92 -60.74 -13.44
N LEU A 5 -10.18 -60.37 -12.40
CA LEU A 5 -10.51 -59.29 -11.48
C LEU A 5 -10.23 -57.94 -12.17
N LEU A 6 -11.28 -57.31 -12.69
CA LEU A 6 -11.27 -55.92 -13.15
C LEU A 6 -11.26 -54.99 -11.92
N PHE A 7 -10.07 -54.54 -11.52
CA PHE A 7 -9.93 -53.41 -10.60
C PHE A 7 -10.24 -52.12 -11.38
N VAL A 8 -11.46 -51.62 -11.24
CA VAL A 8 -11.81 -50.25 -11.65
C VAL A 8 -11.20 -49.32 -10.60
N LEU A 9 -10.03 -48.76 -10.90
CA LEU A 9 -9.44 -47.69 -10.10
C LEU A 9 -10.32 -46.46 -10.24
N TRP A 10 -11.11 -46.17 -9.21
CA TRP A 10 -11.79 -44.89 -9.03
C TRP A 10 -10.71 -43.85 -8.75
N LEU A 11 -10.19 -43.21 -9.80
CA LEU A 11 -9.37 -42.01 -9.63
C LEU A 11 -10.30 -40.89 -9.16
N PRO A 12 -10.02 -40.23 -8.02
CA PRO A 12 -10.77 -39.04 -7.66
C PRO A 12 -10.64 -38.04 -8.82
N SER A 13 -11.77 -37.54 -9.31
CA SER A 13 -11.77 -36.44 -10.26
C SER A 13 -11.06 -35.27 -9.58
N VAL A 14 -9.86 -34.96 -10.04
CA VAL A 14 -9.14 -33.75 -9.63
C VAL A 14 -9.99 -32.59 -10.13
N THR A 15 -10.72 -31.96 -9.21
CA THR A 15 -11.41 -30.70 -9.50
C THR A 15 -10.34 -29.63 -9.49
N ASP A 16 -10.04 -29.06 -10.65
CA ASP A 16 -9.10 -27.95 -10.75
C ASP A 16 -9.70 -26.74 -10.01
N THR A 17 -9.08 -26.36 -8.89
CA THR A 17 -9.45 -25.16 -8.14
C THR A 17 -8.77 -23.95 -8.78
N PHE A 18 -9.50 -22.85 -8.92
CA PHE A 18 -8.95 -21.58 -9.38
C PHE A 18 -9.54 -20.43 -8.56
N THR A 19 -8.86 -19.28 -8.54
CA THR A 19 -9.34 -18.04 -7.94
C THR A 19 -9.67 -17.04 -9.04
N VAL A 20 -10.66 -16.19 -8.79
CA VAL A 20 -11.05 -15.11 -9.71
C VAL A 20 -11.14 -13.81 -8.93
N GLN A 21 -10.41 -12.78 -9.38
CA GLN A 21 -10.40 -11.47 -8.74
C GLN A 21 -10.75 -10.38 -9.75
N LYS A 22 -11.77 -9.56 -9.45
CA LYS A 22 -12.11 -8.39 -10.26
C LYS A 22 -11.14 -7.25 -9.98
N MET A 23 -10.41 -6.82 -10.99
CA MET A 23 -9.37 -5.79 -10.89
C MET A 23 -9.98 -4.38 -10.88
N ASN A 24 -9.37 -3.47 -10.11
CA ASN A 24 -9.82 -2.07 -9.97
C ASN A 24 -9.19 -1.13 -11.03
N PHE A 25 -9.03 -1.62 -12.26
CA PHE A 25 -8.47 -0.84 -13.36
C PHE A 25 -8.98 -1.27 -14.74
N ARG A 26 -8.76 -0.39 -15.72
CA ARG A 26 -8.97 -0.68 -17.14
C ARG A 26 -7.62 -0.90 -17.82
N ALA A 27 -7.51 -1.92 -18.67
CA ALA A 27 -6.36 -2.06 -19.57
C ALA A 27 -6.45 -1.00 -20.68
N LYS A 28 -5.43 -0.14 -20.79
CA LYS A 28 -5.28 0.88 -21.86
C LYS A 28 -4.61 0.29 -23.09
N ASN A 29 -3.46 -0.34 -22.87
CA ASN A 29 -2.70 -1.06 -23.87
C ASN A 29 -2.48 -2.49 -23.40
N TYR A 30 -2.66 -3.40 -24.33
CA TYR A 30 -2.49 -4.83 -24.09
C TYR A 30 -2.11 -5.50 -25.41
N HIS A 31 -1.30 -6.55 -25.33
CA HIS A 31 -1.05 -7.39 -26.49
C HIS A 31 -2.27 -8.31 -26.67
N LYS A 32 -3.17 -7.90 -27.57
CA LYS A 32 -4.43 -8.59 -27.86
C LYS A 32 -4.13 -9.89 -28.58
N SER A 33 -4.31 -11.02 -27.89
CA SER A 33 -4.10 -12.34 -28.49
C SER A 33 -5.37 -12.92 -29.09
N ILE A 34 -6.54 -12.68 -28.49
CA ILE A 34 -7.79 -13.32 -28.91
C ILE A 34 -8.97 -12.37 -28.66
N GLN A 35 -9.55 -11.83 -29.75
CA GLN A 35 -10.98 -11.49 -29.72
C GLN A 35 -11.75 -12.74 -30.11
N ARG A 36 -12.45 -13.31 -29.15
CA ARG A 36 -13.65 -14.06 -29.48
C ARG A 36 -14.78 -13.33 -28.80
N GLU A 37 -15.69 -12.78 -29.60
CA GLU A 37 -17.00 -12.36 -29.12
C GLU A 37 -17.75 -13.61 -28.68
N VAL A 38 -17.40 -14.10 -27.50
CA VAL A 38 -18.25 -15.03 -26.77
C VAL A 38 -19.30 -14.14 -26.14
N GLY A 39 -20.40 -13.92 -26.87
CA GLY A 39 -21.58 -13.32 -26.27
C GLY A 39 -22.06 -14.23 -25.14
N GLY A 40 -22.40 -13.67 -23.99
CA GLY A 40 -22.77 -14.50 -22.85
C GLY A 40 -22.63 -13.86 -21.48
N GLN A 41 -23.08 -14.62 -20.48
CA GLN A 41 -22.92 -14.29 -19.07
C GLN A 41 -21.46 -14.47 -18.64
N PHE A 42 -21.07 -13.86 -17.51
CA PHE A 42 -19.72 -13.96 -16.96
C PHE A 42 -19.22 -15.41 -16.83
N SER A 43 -20.08 -16.34 -16.38
CA SER A 43 -19.76 -17.75 -16.24
C SER A 43 -19.38 -18.40 -17.56
N GLU A 44 -20.08 -18.08 -18.66
CA GLU A 44 -19.80 -18.63 -19.99
C GLU A 44 -18.46 -18.12 -20.53
N CYS A 45 -18.15 -16.84 -20.29
CA CYS A 45 -16.85 -16.25 -20.60
C CYS A 45 -15.72 -16.97 -19.81
N LEU A 46 -15.91 -17.17 -18.51
CA LEU A 46 -14.95 -17.83 -17.64
C LEU A 46 -14.72 -19.31 -18.02
N GLU A 47 -15.79 -20.08 -18.24
CA GLU A 47 -15.69 -21.48 -18.70
C GLU A 47 -14.95 -21.59 -20.03
N HIS A 48 -15.22 -20.67 -20.97
CA HIS A 48 -14.52 -20.65 -22.24
C HIS A 48 -13.02 -20.42 -22.05
N ILE A 49 -12.65 -19.44 -21.22
CA ILE A 49 -11.26 -19.09 -20.93
C ILE A 49 -10.54 -20.30 -20.31
N LEU A 50 -11.12 -20.91 -19.29
CA LEU A 50 -10.53 -22.05 -18.60
C LEU A 50 -10.36 -23.28 -19.50
N LYS A 51 -11.26 -23.46 -20.47
CA LYS A 51 -11.23 -24.59 -21.41
C LYS A 51 -10.13 -24.48 -22.47
N TYR A 52 -9.84 -23.26 -22.95
CA TYR A 52 -8.98 -23.07 -24.12
C TYR A 52 -7.61 -22.46 -23.80
N ASP A 53 -7.45 -21.85 -22.64
CA ASP A 53 -6.18 -21.26 -22.23
C ASP A 53 -5.50 -22.12 -21.15
N ASN A 54 -4.30 -22.59 -21.45
CA ASN A 54 -3.48 -23.39 -20.55
C ASN A 54 -2.55 -22.54 -19.68
N ALA A 55 -2.61 -21.21 -19.77
CA ALA A 55 -1.85 -20.35 -18.90
C ALA A 55 -2.23 -20.58 -17.42
N PRO A 56 -1.24 -20.54 -16.50
CA PRO A 56 -1.47 -20.68 -15.06
C PRO A 56 -2.25 -19.48 -14.50
N HIS A 57 -2.11 -18.31 -15.14
CA HIS A 57 -2.80 -17.07 -14.80
C HIS A 57 -3.29 -16.36 -16.05
N ILE A 58 -4.48 -15.75 -15.99
CA ILE A 58 -5.14 -15.15 -17.14
C ILE A 58 -5.77 -13.83 -16.73
N PHE A 59 -5.55 -12.78 -17.51
CA PHE A 59 -6.35 -11.57 -17.43
C PHE A 59 -7.42 -11.61 -18.51
N PHE A 60 -8.66 -11.25 -18.17
CA PHE A 60 -9.70 -11.06 -19.17
C PHE A 60 -10.61 -9.89 -18.84
N TYR A 61 -11.22 -9.33 -19.87
CA TYR A 61 -12.24 -8.30 -19.75
C TYR A 61 -13.59 -8.90 -20.08
N HIS A 62 -14.57 -8.56 -19.25
CA HIS A 62 -15.97 -8.87 -19.48
C HIS A 62 -16.78 -7.58 -19.40
N SER A 63 -17.65 -7.37 -20.38
CA SER A 63 -18.59 -6.26 -20.45
C SER A 63 -19.98 -6.79 -20.77
N VAL A 64 -20.91 -6.64 -19.82
CA VAL A 64 -22.33 -6.98 -20.06
C VAL A 64 -22.94 -6.04 -21.10
N ALA A 65 -22.62 -4.74 -21.03
CA ALA A 65 -23.18 -3.72 -21.92
C ALA A 65 -22.77 -3.94 -23.38
N GLU A 66 -21.52 -4.37 -23.60
CA GLU A 66 -20.99 -4.66 -24.95
C GLU A 66 -21.15 -6.13 -25.34
N ASN A 67 -21.66 -6.97 -24.43
CA ASN A 67 -21.74 -8.43 -24.59
C ASN A 67 -20.40 -9.02 -25.07
N GLN A 68 -19.30 -8.56 -24.44
CA GLN A 68 -17.95 -8.83 -24.90
C GLN A 68 -17.11 -9.52 -23.82
N CYS A 69 -16.38 -10.55 -24.24
CA CYS A 69 -15.34 -11.25 -23.48
C CYS A 69 -14.01 -11.12 -24.25
N ALA A 70 -12.92 -10.72 -23.59
CA ALA A 70 -11.61 -10.59 -24.24
C ALA A 70 -10.48 -11.03 -23.31
N VAL A 71 -9.60 -11.92 -23.80
CA VAL A 71 -8.43 -12.38 -23.03
C VAL A 71 -7.23 -11.49 -23.34
N TYR A 72 -6.46 -11.19 -22.29
CA TYR A 72 -5.22 -10.43 -22.36
C TYR A 72 -4.05 -11.34 -22.02
N ASN A 73 -3.13 -11.54 -22.97
CA ASN A 73 -1.88 -12.24 -22.70
C ASN A 73 -0.93 -11.40 -21.84
N GLU A 74 -0.91 -10.11 -22.14
CA GLU A 74 -0.08 -9.14 -21.45
C GLU A 74 -0.84 -7.83 -21.46
N ILE A 75 -1.06 -7.28 -20.27
CA ILE A 75 -1.44 -5.89 -20.13
C ILE A 75 -0.11 -5.14 -20.22
N THR A 76 -0.04 -3.97 -20.86
CA THR A 76 1.16 -3.09 -20.80
C THR A 76 0.89 -1.67 -20.30
N GLU A 77 -0.38 -1.23 -20.32
CA GLU A 77 -0.78 0.05 -19.73
C GLU A 77 -2.15 -0.07 -19.07
N THR A 78 -2.35 0.62 -17.96
CA THR A 78 -3.60 0.62 -17.18
C THR A 78 -4.07 2.03 -16.87
N GLU A 79 -5.36 2.20 -16.67
CA GLU A 79 -5.98 3.41 -16.15
C GLU A 79 -6.88 3.08 -14.96
N GLN A 80 -6.87 3.92 -13.92
CA GLN A 80 -7.84 3.78 -12.84
C GLN A 80 -9.25 3.91 -13.39
N LEU A 81 -10.12 2.96 -13.05
CA LEU A 81 -11.52 3.08 -13.39
C LEU A 81 -12.10 4.28 -12.64
N ALA A 82 -12.67 5.23 -13.38
CA ALA A 82 -13.71 6.08 -12.80
C ALA A 82 -14.82 5.14 -12.30
N LYS A 83 -15.37 5.46 -11.14
CA LYS A 83 -16.18 4.61 -10.23
C LYS A 83 -17.51 4.04 -10.80
N THR A 84 -17.65 3.84 -12.10
CA THR A 84 -18.94 4.00 -12.79
C THR A 84 -19.39 2.86 -13.69
N ASP A 85 -18.80 1.67 -13.67
CA ASP A 85 -19.42 0.54 -14.37
C ASP A 85 -19.32 -0.76 -13.56
N SER A 86 -20.42 -1.12 -12.89
CA SER A 86 -20.50 -2.37 -12.12
C SER A 86 -20.43 -3.59 -13.04
N ASP A 87 -20.88 -3.45 -14.28
CA ASP A 87 -21.21 -4.58 -15.15
C ASP A 87 -20.07 -4.88 -16.16
N SER A 88 -19.03 -4.05 -16.13
CA SER A 88 -17.80 -4.22 -16.91
C SER A 88 -16.58 -4.27 -16.00
N GLY A 89 -15.60 -5.11 -16.32
CA GLY A 89 -14.40 -5.21 -15.50
C GLY A 89 -13.29 -6.03 -16.13
N VAL A 90 -12.06 -5.76 -15.69
CA VAL A 90 -10.93 -6.67 -15.90
C VAL A 90 -10.94 -7.65 -14.73
N TYR A 91 -10.75 -8.93 -15.01
CA TYR A 91 -10.69 -10.01 -14.05
C TYR A 91 -9.36 -10.73 -14.21
N PHE A 92 -8.83 -11.20 -13.09
CA PHE A 92 -7.66 -12.04 -13.01
C PHE A 92 -8.06 -13.42 -12.52
N VAL A 93 -7.65 -14.45 -13.25
CA VAL A 93 -7.86 -15.85 -12.89
C VAL A 93 -6.51 -16.46 -12.58
N SER A 94 -6.39 -17.15 -11.43
CA SER A 94 -5.20 -17.95 -11.10
C SER A 94 -5.59 -19.40 -10.83
N LYS A 95 -4.87 -20.33 -11.46
CA LYS A 95 -4.99 -21.78 -11.25
C LYS A 95 -3.98 -22.31 -10.24
N ASP A 96 -3.02 -21.47 -9.84
CA ASP A 96 -1.86 -21.78 -8.99
C ASP A 96 -1.81 -20.94 -7.70
N ASP A 97 -2.88 -20.21 -7.40
CA ASP A 97 -3.04 -19.31 -6.24
C ASP A 97 -2.03 -18.15 -6.18
N VAL A 98 -1.43 -17.80 -7.32
CA VAL A 98 -0.55 -16.62 -7.45
C VAL A 98 -1.38 -15.35 -7.44
N ALA A 99 -1.00 -14.36 -6.62
CA ALA A 99 -1.70 -13.08 -6.57
C ALA A 99 -1.43 -12.25 -7.84
N PRO A 100 -2.39 -11.46 -8.34
CA PRO A 100 -2.19 -10.67 -9.57
C PRO A 100 -1.02 -9.69 -9.49
N ILE A 101 -0.66 -9.23 -8.29
CA ILE A 101 0.49 -8.32 -8.09
C ILE A 101 1.82 -8.97 -8.47
N ASP A 102 1.95 -10.28 -8.28
CA ASP A 102 3.16 -11.05 -8.61
C ASP A 102 3.26 -11.35 -10.11
N VAL A 103 2.17 -11.18 -10.86
CA VAL A 103 2.14 -11.30 -12.32
C VAL A 103 2.32 -9.93 -12.99
N LEU A 104 1.84 -8.85 -12.37
CA LEU A 104 1.90 -7.48 -12.89
C LEU A 104 3.25 -6.77 -12.63
N THR A 105 4.35 -7.52 -12.51
CA THR A 105 5.66 -7.03 -12.00
C THR A 105 6.24 -5.81 -12.73
N ASN A 106 5.80 -5.52 -13.96
CA ASN A 106 6.26 -4.37 -14.75
C ASN A 106 5.36 -3.13 -14.65
N PHE A 107 4.15 -3.26 -14.09
CA PHE A 107 3.18 -2.16 -13.97
C PHE A 107 3.38 -1.30 -12.76
N CYS A 108 3.69 -1.97 -11.65
CA CYS A 108 4.04 -1.30 -10.43
C CYS A 108 5.53 -1.00 -10.46
N LYS A 109 5.96 -0.15 -11.40
CA LYS A 109 7.17 0.63 -11.13
C LYS A 109 6.82 1.50 -9.93
N TYR A 110 7.18 1.00 -8.75
CA TYR A 110 7.05 1.65 -7.46
C TYR A 110 7.93 2.91 -7.44
N GLU A 111 7.58 3.90 -8.25
CA GLU A 111 8.16 5.22 -8.23
C GLU A 111 7.40 6.02 -7.18
N CYS A 112 8.15 6.59 -6.24
CA CYS A 112 7.57 7.51 -5.29
C CYS A 112 7.09 8.76 -6.03
N SER A 113 5.99 9.35 -5.56
CA SER A 113 5.51 10.62 -6.10
C SER A 113 6.58 11.70 -5.94
N HIS A 114 6.52 12.73 -6.77
CA HIS A 114 7.46 13.84 -6.71
C HIS A 114 7.62 14.36 -5.26
N GLY A 115 8.86 14.62 -4.85
CA GLY A 115 9.20 15.05 -3.48
C GLY A 115 9.34 13.91 -2.45
N HIS A 116 9.21 12.64 -2.86
CA HIS A 116 9.48 11.50 -1.99
C HIS A 116 10.69 10.67 -2.46
N THR A 117 11.36 10.02 -1.51
CA THR A 117 12.49 9.12 -1.71
C THR A 117 12.09 7.70 -1.37
N LYS A 118 12.41 6.74 -2.25
CA LYS A 118 12.14 5.33 -2.00
C LYS A 118 13.19 4.75 -1.06
N ILE A 119 12.74 4.11 0.01
CA ILE A 119 13.58 3.38 0.97
C ILE A 119 12.84 2.10 1.32
N GLY A 120 13.43 0.95 0.98
CA GLY A 120 12.74 -0.34 1.07
C GLY A 120 11.45 -0.36 0.23
N ASP A 121 10.36 -0.75 0.88
CA ASP A 121 9.01 -0.80 0.32
C ASP A 121 8.21 0.49 0.55
N LYS A 122 8.80 1.53 1.14
CA LYS A 122 8.13 2.79 1.48
C LYS A 122 8.68 3.97 0.69
N CYS A 123 7.84 4.99 0.57
CA CYS A 123 8.16 6.29 0.01
C CYS A 123 8.13 7.34 1.11
N PHE A 124 9.25 8.00 1.34
CA PHE A 124 9.44 8.96 2.41
C PHE A 124 9.51 10.39 1.89
N GLY A 125 8.84 11.32 2.57
CA GLY A 125 8.85 12.75 2.26
C GLY A 125 9.00 13.57 3.53
N GLY A 126 9.22 14.87 3.38
CA GLY A 126 9.35 15.79 4.51
C GLY A 126 8.41 16.99 4.38
N ILE A 127 7.68 17.32 5.45
CA ILE A 127 6.97 18.60 5.57
C ILE A 127 7.65 19.49 6.60
N SER A 128 7.51 20.81 6.45
CA SER A 128 7.95 21.78 7.46
C SER A 128 6.75 22.37 8.17
N ILE A 129 6.74 22.32 9.50
CA ILE A 129 5.71 22.94 10.33
C ILE A 129 6.36 24.05 11.14
N PHE A 130 5.72 25.22 11.21
CA PHE A 130 6.21 26.39 11.93
C PHE A 130 5.38 26.64 13.19
N ARG A 131 6.05 27.00 14.30
CA ARG A 131 5.45 27.18 15.63
C ARG A 131 4.66 28.50 15.80
N ASN A 132 4.48 29.30 14.75
CA ASN A 132 3.77 30.59 14.86
C ASN A 132 2.24 30.44 14.89
N GLU A 133 1.73 29.24 15.19
CA GLU A 133 0.32 28.87 15.11
C GLU A 133 -0.17 28.37 16.47
N SER A 134 -1.50 28.29 16.67
CA SER A 134 -2.06 27.70 17.89
C SER A 134 -1.72 26.21 17.98
N ASP A 135 -1.86 25.64 19.17
CA ASP A 135 -1.60 24.21 19.39
C ASP A 135 -2.49 23.33 18.52
N GLU A 136 -3.75 23.73 18.33
CA GLU A 136 -4.71 23.04 17.48
C GLU A 136 -4.28 23.07 16.01
N ALA A 137 -3.86 24.23 15.50
CA ALA A 137 -3.41 24.37 14.12
C ALA A 137 -2.10 23.58 13.87
N TYR A 138 -1.17 23.61 14.83
CA TYR A 138 0.07 22.84 14.78
C TYR A 138 -0.23 21.33 14.73
N ALA A 139 -1.15 20.88 15.58
CA ALA A 139 -1.58 19.49 15.61
C ALA A 139 -2.29 19.07 14.32
N GLU A 140 -3.19 19.90 13.79
CA GLU A 140 -3.88 19.66 12.52
C GLU A 140 -2.88 19.51 11.37
N LYS A 141 -1.83 20.35 11.32
CA LYS A 141 -0.76 20.21 10.34
C LYS A 141 0.06 18.94 10.50
N MET A 142 0.35 18.51 11.73
CA MET A 142 1.01 17.23 11.93
C MET A 142 0.16 16.07 11.43
N LEU A 143 -1.16 16.10 11.64
CA LEU A 143 -2.08 15.04 11.21
C LEU A 143 -2.30 15.04 9.69
N ASN A 144 -2.46 16.22 9.09
CA ASN A 144 -2.94 16.37 7.71
C ASN A 144 -1.86 16.78 6.70
N GLY A 145 -0.74 17.38 7.14
CA GLY A 145 0.26 17.96 6.25
C GLY A 145 0.91 16.93 5.31
N CYS A 146 1.06 15.68 5.74
CA CYS A 146 1.57 14.62 4.85
C CYS A 146 0.63 14.36 3.68
N ALA A 147 -0.69 14.45 3.88
CA ALA A 147 -1.67 14.24 2.82
C ALA A 147 -1.62 15.34 1.73
N GLU A 148 -1.08 16.51 2.06
CA GLU A 148 -0.84 17.60 1.10
C GLU A 148 0.31 17.28 0.13
N LEU A 149 1.36 16.57 0.59
CA LEU A 149 2.43 16.09 -0.29
C LEU A 149 1.92 15.00 -1.24
N TYR A 150 1.16 14.05 -0.69
CA TYR A 150 0.52 13.00 -1.46
C TYR A 150 -0.65 12.45 -0.65
N ARG A 151 -1.82 12.30 -1.27
CA ARG A 151 -3.09 11.96 -0.57
C ARG A 151 -3.03 10.72 0.33
N LYS A 152 -2.12 9.77 0.06
CA LYS A 152 -1.94 8.55 0.87
C LYS A 152 -0.79 8.62 1.86
N SER A 153 0.02 9.67 1.78
CA SER A 153 1.13 9.90 2.69
C SER A 153 0.59 10.27 4.07
N ARG A 154 1.17 9.64 5.08
CA ARG A 154 0.82 9.79 6.50
C ARG A 154 2.06 10.15 7.30
N PRO A 155 1.90 10.72 8.50
CA PRO A 155 3.04 10.89 9.39
C PRO A 155 3.69 9.53 9.67
N PHE A 156 5.01 9.45 9.58
CA PHE A 156 5.72 8.17 9.71
C PHE A 156 5.86 7.77 11.18
N SER A 157 5.30 6.61 11.54
CA SER A 157 5.42 5.95 12.84
C SER A 157 6.51 4.88 12.83
N ILE A 158 7.17 4.67 13.98
CA ILE A 158 8.27 3.71 14.13
C ILE A 158 7.82 2.62 15.10
N HIS A 159 7.70 1.38 14.60
CA HIS A 159 7.19 0.22 15.31
C HIS A 159 8.24 -0.89 15.50
N SER A 160 9.43 -0.69 14.96
CA SER A 160 10.50 -1.68 14.97
C SER A 160 11.87 -1.03 14.77
N ALA A 161 12.93 -1.79 15.05
CA ALA A 161 14.28 -1.39 14.67
C ALA A 161 14.43 -1.21 13.15
N ALA A 162 13.70 -1.98 12.34
CA ALA A 162 13.72 -1.84 10.89
C ALA A 162 13.11 -0.50 10.43
N ASP A 163 12.02 -0.05 11.06
CA ASP A 163 11.44 1.27 10.78
C ASP A 163 12.39 2.40 11.16
N LEU A 164 13.12 2.23 12.27
CA LEU A 164 14.12 3.17 12.73
C LEU A 164 15.31 3.27 11.75
N GLU A 165 15.78 2.15 11.21
CA GLU A 165 16.82 2.15 10.17
C GLU A 165 16.34 2.82 8.87
N MET A 166 15.10 2.58 8.43
CA MET A 166 14.54 3.29 7.27
C MET A 166 14.46 4.80 7.49
N PHE A 167 14.10 5.22 8.71
CA PHE A 167 14.15 6.62 9.10
C PHE A 167 15.56 7.20 9.01
N TYR A 168 16.58 6.47 9.47
CA TYR A 168 17.98 6.91 9.40
C TYR A 168 18.48 7.05 7.98
N GLU A 169 18.12 6.11 7.11
CA GLU A 169 18.47 6.18 5.69
C GLU A 169 17.85 7.44 5.05
N PHE A 170 16.58 7.74 5.34
CA PHE A 170 15.92 8.95 4.85
C PHE A 170 16.65 10.21 5.31
N LEU A 171 16.95 10.29 6.59
CA LEU A 171 17.67 11.42 7.16
C LEU A 171 19.05 11.57 6.54
N HIS A 172 19.78 10.47 6.35
CA HIS A 172 21.12 10.50 5.77
C HIS A 172 21.10 11.05 4.34
N ILE A 173 20.17 10.59 3.50
CA ILE A 173 20.02 11.06 2.11
C ILE A 173 19.75 12.57 2.07
N HIS A 174 18.91 13.09 2.98
CA HIS A 174 18.46 14.49 2.96
C HIS A 174 19.29 15.45 3.83
N GLN A 175 20.13 14.95 4.75
CA GLN A 175 21.07 15.78 5.52
C GLN A 175 22.29 16.23 4.69
N VAL A 176 22.64 15.52 3.62
CA VAL A 176 23.80 15.82 2.78
C VAL A 176 23.58 17.03 1.87
N GLN A 177 22.35 17.52 1.70
CA GLN A 177 22.03 18.54 0.69
C GLN A 177 22.00 20.00 1.17
N GLU A 178 21.93 20.30 2.47
CA GLU A 178 21.72 21.69 2.93
C GLU A 178 22.89 22.18 3.82
N PRO A 179 23.82 22.98 3.28
CA PRO A 179 24.87 23.59 4.08
C PRO A 179 24.26 24.70 4.94
N PHE A 180 24.14 24.45 6.25
CA PHE A 180 24.06 25.48 7.30
C PHE A 180 23.02 26.59 7.11
N THR A 181 21.86 26.49 7.79
CA THR A 181 21.21 27.70 8.37
C THR A 181 20.10 27.44 9.40
N MET A 182 19.72 26.20 9.69
CA MET A 182 18.93 25.87 10.89
C MET A 182 19.55 24.66 11.55
N PRO A 183 19.69 24.60 12.90
CA PRO A 183 19.99 23.33 13.55
C PRO A 183 18.94 22.33 13.06
N SER A 184 19.44 21.25 12.50
CA SER A 184 18.76 20.07 11.97
C SER A 184 17.98 19.35 13.06
N VAL A 185 16.96 20.03 13.59
CA VAL A 185 16.02 19.52 14.59
C VAL A 185 15.03 18.63 13.83
N LEU A 186 15.39 17.36 13.71
CA LEU A 186 14.61 16.34 13.03
C LEU A 186 13.53 15.84 13.99
N LEU A 187 12.28 16.15 13.66
CA LEU A 187 11.12 15.81 14.47
C LEU A 187 10.50 14.51 13.97
N SER A 188 10.22 13.66 14.95
CA SER A 188 9.38 12.49 14.82
C SER A 188 7.91 12.92 14.70
N SER A 189 7.09 12.09 14.06
CA SER A 189 5.62 12.23 14.15
C SER A 189 5.06 11.76 15.50
N LEU A 190 5.93 11.31 16.41
CA LEU A 190 5.58 10.97 17.79
C LEU A 190 5.37 12.25 18.60
N THR A 191 4.19 12.35 19.19
CA THR A 191 3.83 13.51 19.98
C THR A 191 2.93 13.12 21.14
N ARG A 192 3.03 13.90 22.22
CA ARG A 192 2.03 13.90 23.29
C ARG A 192 1.12 15.09 23.03
N LEU A 193 0.22 14.96 22.06
CA LEU A 193 -0.77 16.01 21.80
C LEU A 193 -2.03 15.78 22.65
N PRO A 194 -2.50 16.79 23.40
CA PRO A 194 -3.92 16.92 23.65
C PRO A 194 -4.58 17.36 22.33
N LEU A 195 -5.15 16.42 21.57
CA LEU A 195 -6.06 16.79 20.49
C LEU A 195 -7.42 17.13 21.12
N GLY A 196 -7.67 18.42 21.37
CA GLY A 196 -8.91 18.95 21.97
C GLY A 196 -9.00 18.77 23.49
N ASP A 197 -10.23 18.71 24.04
CA ASP A 197 -10.55 18.65 25.49
C ASP A 197 -10.01 17.40 26.24
N ARG A 198 -9.28 16.51 25.57
CA ARG A 198 -8.76 15.28 26.15
C ARG A 198 -7.35 15.50 26.68
N LYS A 199 -7.26 15.76 28.00
CA LYS A 199 -6.04 15.74 28.81
C LYS A 199 -5.41 14.33 28.90
N SER A 200 -5.06 13.73 27.76
CA SER A 200 -4.38 12.43 27.73
C SER A 200 -2.91 12.63 28.02
N THR A 201 -2.36 11.83 28.94
CA THR A 201 -0.93 11.81 29.25
C THR A 201 -0.14 10.81 28.40
N GLU A 202 -0.83 10.05 27.55
CA GLU A 202 -0.26 9.01 26.71
C GLU A 202 0.43 9.58 25.46
N LEU A 203 1.59 9.01 25.13
CA LEU A 203 2.25 9.22 23.85
C LEU A 203 1.48 8.50 22.73
N LYS A 204 1.31 9.17 21.58
CA LYS A 204 0.66 8.60 20.39
C LYS A 204 1.38 9.04 19.14
N TRP A 205 1.41 8.17 18.15
CA TRP A 205 1.82 8.55 16.81
C TRP A 205 0.73 9.40 16.14
N ALA A 206 1.13 10.37 15.31
CA ALA A 206 0.17 11.23 14.60
C ALA A 206 -0.68 10.48 13.56
N ASP A 207 -0.27 9.29 13.12
CA ASP A 207 -1.10 8.41 12.28
C ASP A 207 -2.15 7.61 13.10
N GLY A 208 -2.12 7.70 14.43
CA GLY A 208 -3.03 7.03 15.35
C GLY A 208 -2.59 5.63 15.79
N SER A 209 -1.42 5.14 15.35
CA SER A 209 -0.90 3.83 15.75
C SER A 209 -0.40 3.83 17.21
N PRO A 210 -0.35 2.65 17.88
CA PRO A 210 0.13 2.56 19.25
C PRO A 210 1.65 2.78 19.35
N VAL A 211 2.14 3.28 20.47
CA VAL A 211 3.58 3.37 20.75
C VAL A 211 4.04 2.05 21.38
N ASP A 212 4.38 1.09 20.53
CA ASP A 212 4.84 -0.27 20.89
C ASP A 212 6.36 -0.46 20.75
N PHE A 213 7.04 0.51 20.14
CA PHE A 213 8.48 0.59 20.05
C PHE A 213 8.96 1.93 20.64
N THR A 214 10.09 1.88 21.35
CA THR A 214 10.71 3.10 21.89
C THR A 214 12.21 3.07 21.74
N PHE A 215 12.79 4.25 21.50
CA PHE A 215 14.23 4.44 21.43
C PHE A 215 14.65 5.71 22.17
N TRP A 216 14.16 5.86 23.41
CA TRP A 216 14.51 6.98 24.28
C TRP A 216 15.99 7.01 24.63
N ASN A 217 16.49 8.22 24.87
CA ASN A 217 17.76 8.39 25.57
C ASN A 217 17.65 7.85 27.02
N ASP A 218 18.79 7.85 27.74
CA ASP A 218 18.85 7.40 29.14
C ASP A 218 17.93 8.18 30.10
N ALA A 219 17.48 9.38 29.71
CA ALA A 219 16.57 10.20 30.51
C ALA A 219 15.09 9.81 30.34
N GLY A 220 14.75 9.05 29.29
CA GLY A 220 13.37 8.65 29.02
C GLY A 220 12.46 9.79 28.55
N PRO A 221 11.15 9.54 28.42
CA PRO A 221 10.17 10.57 28.11
C PRO A 221 10.02 11.56 29.27
N LEU A 222 9.86 12.86 28.95
CA LEU A 222 9.50 13.86 29.96
C LEU A 222 8.15 13.54 30.59
N ASN A 223 8.12 13.51 31.92
CA ASN A 223 6.89 13.46 32.69
C ASN A 223 6.32 14.88 32.86
N ALA A 224 5.87 15.49 31.76
CA ALA A 224 5.29 16.83 31.72
C ALA A 224 3.78 16.78 31.45
N GLU A 225 2.99 17.66 32.06
CA GLU A 225 1.56 17.80 31.73
C GLU A 225 1.35 18.53 30.39
N GLU A 226 2.36 19.24 29.91
CA GLU A 226 2.32 20.01 28.67
C GLU A 226 2.57 19.14 27.42
N ALA A 227 2.00 19.59 26.30
CA ALA A 227 2.22 18.97 25.01
C ALA A 227 3.69 19.08 24.58
N PHE A 228 4.30 17.95 24.26
CA PHE A 228 5.66 17.90 23.74
C PHE A 228 5.75 17.06 22.48
N THR A 229 6.77 17.36 21.69
CA THR A 229 7.15 16.62 20.49
C THR A 229 8.40 15.80 20.76
N VAL A 230 8.62 14.76 19.97
CA VAL A 230 9.83 13.94 20.08
C VAL A 230 10.84 14.35 19.02
N LEU A 231 12.03 14.71 19.46
CA LEU A 231 13.19 14.95 18.60
C LEU A 231 14.03 13.69 18.48
N MET A 232 14.56 13.47 17.29
CA MET A 232 15.57 12.45 17.03
C MET A 232 16.85 13.15 16.59
N VAL A 233 17.87 13.14 17.45
CA VAL A 233 19.08 13.95 17.24
C VAL A 233 20.26 13.05 16.85
N PRO A 234 21.00 13.34 15.76
CA PRO A 234 22.19 12.59 15.40
C PRO A 234 23.27 12.65 16.49
N PRO A 235 24.21 11.68 16.53
CA PRO A 235 24.39 10.59 15.57
C PRO A 235 23.58 9.33 15.87
N ARG A 236 23.06 9.19 17.10
CA ARG A 236 22.33 8.00 17.54
C ARG A 236 20.84 8.07 17.28
N TYR A 237 20.30 9.28 17.08
CA TYR A 237 18.87 9.53 16.89
C TYR A 237 18.00 8.94 18.02
N GLU A 238 18.55 8.95 19.23
CA GLU A 238 17.79 8.71 20.45
C GLU A 238 16.66 9.75 20.57
N TRP A 239 15.56 9.35 21.20
CA TRP A 239 14.37 10.17 21.32
C TRP A 239 14.51 11.10 22.52
N TYR A 240 14.30 12.39 22.28
CA TYR A 240 14.27 13.44 23.30
C TYR A 240 12.89 14.08 23.31
N SER A 241 12.28 14.23 24.48
CA SER A 241 11.12 15.09 24.62
C SER A 241 11.53 16.55 24.49
N TYR A 242 10.80 17.32 23.69
CA TYR A 242 11.10 18.71 23.42
C TYR A 242 9.83 19.55 23.34
N ALA A 243 9.92 20.79 23.81
CA ALA A 243 8.82 21.74 23.69
C ALA A 243 8.47 21.93 22.21
N LYS A 244 7.18 22.18 21.91
CA LYS A 244 6.72 22.45 20.54
C LYS A 244 7.62 23.48 19.86
N SER A 245 8.17 23.11 18.71
CA SER A 245 9.05 23.97 17.91
C SER A 245 8.76 23.82 16.43
N SER A 246 9.23 24.78 15.63
CA SER A 246 9.27 24.64 14.19
C SER A 246 10.24 23.52 13.81
N GLY A 247 9.93 22.75 12.78
CA GLY A 247 10.88 21.81 12.21
C GLY A 247 10.29 20.88 11.15
N ARG A 248 11.06 19.85 10.79
CA ARG A 248 10.74 18.92 9.71
C ARG A 248 10.16 17.62 10.24
N TYR A 249 9.06 17.18 9.63
CA TYR A 249 8.35 15.95 9.95
C TYR A 249 8.43 14.98 8.80
N VAL A 250 8.64 13.71 9.13
CA VAL A 250 8.74 12.65 8.14
C VAL A 250 7.36 12.09 7.85
N CYS A 251 7.05 12.06 6.56
CA CYS A 251 5.86 11.46 6.00
C CYS A 251 6.27 10.17 5.28
N ALA A 252 5.42 9.16 5.33
CA ALA A 252 5.62 7.94 4.59
C ALA A 252 4.31 7.40 4.01
N TYR A 253 4.45 6.64 2.93
CA TYR A 253 3.43 5.71 2.48
C TYR A 253 4.07 4.50 1.82
N THR A 254 3.39 3.36 1.88
CA THR A 254 3.70 2.24 1.01
C THR A 254 3.00 2.50 -0.34
N PRO A 255 3.73 2.61 -1.46
CA PRO A 255 3.13 2.73 -2.77
C PRO A 255 2.29 1.49 -3.06
N ASN A 256 0.99 1.59 -2.79
CA ASN A 256 0.05 0.56 -3.19
C ASN A 256 -0.20 0.67 -4.69
N CYS A 257 -0.05 -0.45 -5.37
CA CYS A 257 -0.69 -0.68 -6.65
C CYS A 257 -2.21 -0.53 -6.41
N ASP A 258 -2.80 0.60 -6.80
CA ASP A 258 -4.26 0.81 -6.72
C ASP A 258 -5.05 -0.17 -7.60
N PHE A 259 -4.35 -1.07 -8.29
CA PHE A 259 -4.87 -2.15 -9.10
C PHE A 259 -5.51 -3.28 -8.30
N LEU A 260 -5.30 -3.34 -6.98
CA LEU A 260 -5.89 -4.39 -6.15
C LEU A 260 -7.40 -4.32 -6.22
N GLY A 261 -7.96 -5.29 -6.93
CA GLY A 261 -9.37 -5.64 -6.89
C GLY A 261 -9.85 -5.90 -5.48
N VAL A 262 -11.15 -5.72 -5.22
CA VAL A 262 -11.75 -6.39 -4.06
C VAL A 262 -11.61 -7.89 -4.32
N PRO A 263 -11.08 -8.71 -3.40
CA PRO A 263 -11.19 -10.15 -3.52
C PRO A 263 -12.68 -10.48 -3.62
N GLU A 264 -13.16 -10.82 -4.81
CA GLU A 264 -14.46 -11.48 -4.94
C GLU A 264 -14.23 -12.96 -4.62
N ASP A 265 -15.26 -13.58 -4.06
CA ASP A 265 -15.22 -14.90 -3.45
C ASP A 265 -14.49 -15.94 -4.31
N SER A 266 -13.70 -16.81 -3.68
CA SER A 266 -13.07 -17.96 -4.34
C SER A 266 -14.14 -18.81 -5.04
N CYS A 267 -14.13 -18.82 -6.38
CA CYS A 267 -15.07 -19.59 -7.17
C CYS A 267 -14.56 -21.02 -7.32
N THR A 268 -15.28 -22.00 -6.78
CA THR A 268 -15.06 -23.42 -7.09
C THR A 268 -16.08 -23.86 -8.15
N MET A 269 -15.62 -24.39 -9.29
CA MET A 269 -16.48 -25.12 -10.23
C MET A 269 -16.71 -26.56 -9.77
#